data_AF-A0ABD6GJX8-F1
#
_entry.id   AF-A0ABD6GJX8-F1
#
_cell.length_a   1.000
_cell.length_b   1.000
_cell.length_c   1.000
_cell.angle_alpha   90.00
_cell.angle_beta   90.00
_cell.angle_gamma   90.00
#
_symmetry.space_group_name_H-M   'P 1'
#
loop_
_entity.id
_entity.type
_entity.pdbx_description
1 polymer ?
#
loop_
_entity_poly.entity_id
_entity_poly.type
_entity_poly.pdbx_seq_one_letter_code
_entity_poly.pdbx_strand_id
1 'polypeptide(L)'
;MDAYLATILPVGFNYATEGWLMCWGQKLTVNQYTAVYSLVSNYYGGDQQTYFNLPDLRGKMPIGYGQRLPTSPDYGIGSKGGNDTISLNSSQIPAHTHAAVFTPTGTATVNIPAQTGTQTATLKASPAAGTSQLPTTGSALAGGNTAATRIYGAASSAPVTLDSSSVAISGNAPTAAQSIATNAITGGAVAVQPFGAGAAIDARPPYLAINFIFCVQGLYPVRQ
;
A
#
# COMPACT_ATOMS: atom_id res chain seq x y z
N MET A 1 54.53 32.66 -10.99
CA MET A 1 54.11 32.98 -9.61
C MET A 1 54.71 31.92 -8.74
N ASP A 2 55.68 32.27 -7.89
CA ASP A 2 56.24 31.30 -6.96
C ASP A 2 55.26 31.13 -5.79
N ALA A 3 54.58 29.99 -5.76
CA ALA A 3 53.71 29.60 -4.67
C ALA A 3 54.48 28.79 -3.63
N TYR A 4 53.98 28.75 -2.40
CA TYR A 4 54.52 27.83 -1.40
C TYR A 4 54.10 26.40 -1.72
N LEU A 5 55.00 25.45 -1.46
CA LEU A 5 54.69 24.02 -1.54
C LEU A 5 53.47 23.69 -0.67
N ALA A 6 52.66 22.76 -1.16
CA ALA A 6 51.39 22.35 -0.57
C ALA A 6 50.27 23.41 -0.53
N THR A 7 50.44 24.53 -1.25
CA THR A 7 49.32 25.46 -1.49
C THR A 7 48.25 24.80 -2.35
N ILE A 8 46.98 24.97 -1.95
CA ILE A 8 45.80 24.58 -2.74
C ILE A 8 45.13 25.86 -3.22
N LEU A 9 44.79 25.92 -4.50
CA LEU A 9 44.05 27.05 -5.05
C LEU A 9 42.99 26.64 -6.08
N PRO A 10 41.87 27.38 -6.16
CA PRO A 10 40.85 27.19 -7.18
C PRO A 10 41.30 27.75 -8.53
N VAL A 11 40.94 27.07 -9.62
CA VAL A 11 41.24 27.48 -11.00
C VAL A 11 40.06 27.24 -11.94
N GLY A 12 39.95 28.10 -12.96
CA GLY A 12 38.89 28.02 -13.99
C GLY A 12 39.22 27.11 -15.18
N PHE A 13 40.45 26.61 -15.28
CA PHE A 13 40.89 25.70 -16.35
C PHE A 13 40.88 24.23 -15.90
N ASN A 14 40.99 23.29 -16.84
CA ASN A 14 40.79 21.85 -16.62
C ASN A 14 42.07 21.00 -16.62
N TYR A 15 43.23 21.63 -16.48
CA TYR A 15 44.54 20.96 -16.45
C TYR A 15 45.42 21.56 -15.35
N ALA A 16 46.44 20.83 -14.91
CA ALA A 16 47.45 21.38 -14.02
C ALA A 16 48.62 21.94 -14.84
N THR A 17 49.05 23.15 -14.52
CA THR A 17 50.26 23.77 -15.09
C THR A 17 51.52 23.14 -14.50
N GLU A 18 52.69 23.39 -15.10
CA GLU A 18 53.97 22.92 -14.57
C GLU A 18 54.16 23.32 -13.09
N GLY A 19 54.62 22.38 -12.27
CA GLY A 19 54.74 22.53 -10.81
C GLY A 19 53.45 22.36 -10.01
N TRP A 20 52.34 22.03 -10.67
CA TRP A 20 51.05 21.80 -10.04
C TRP A 20 50.47 20.44 -10.43
N LEU A 21 49.60 19.91 -9.58
CA LEU A 21 48.82 18.71 -9.84
C LEU A 21 47.35 18.92 -9.47
N MET A 22 46.44 18.20 -10.12
CA MET A 22 45.01 18.30 -9.83
C MET A 22 44.68 17.65 -8.48
N CYS A 23 43.77 18.26 -7.71
CA CYS A 23 43.27 17.70 -6.45
C CYS A 23 42.26 16.56 -6.68
N TRP A 24 42.70 15.49 -7.33
CA TRP A 24 41.89 14.30 -7.68
C TRP A 24 42.28 13.04 -6.89
N GLY A 25 42.99 13.18 -5.76
CA GLY A 25 43.42 12.04 -4.96
C GLY A 25 44.59 11.25 -5.56
N GLN A 26 45.41 11.89 -6.39
CA GLN A 26 46.55 11.24 -7.04
C GLN A 26 47.56 10.72 -6.00
N LYS A 27 48.15 9.56 -6.29
CA LYS A 27 49.21 8.92 -5.49
C LYS A 27 50.57 9.45 -5.92
N LEU A 28 51.34 10.00 -4.98
CA LEU A 28 52.69 10.52 -5.20
C LEU A 28 53.73 9.75 -4.38
N THR A 29 54.89 9.47 -4.97
CA THR A 29 55.96 8.78 -4.26
C THR A 29 56.71 9.74 -3.34
N VAL A 30 56.98 9.31 -2.11
CA VAL A 30 57.69 10.12 -1.10
C VAL A 30 59.08 10.50 -1.61
N ASN A 31 59.78 9.57 -2.26
CA ASN A 31 61.13 9.79 -2.78
C ASN A 31 61.22 10.91 -3.83
N GLN A 32 60.16 11.14 -4.62
CA GLN A 32 60.14 12.21 -5.63
C GLN A 32 59.67 13.56 -5.06
N TYR A 33 58.82 13.53 -4.03
CA TYR A 33 58.18 14.72 -3.48
C TYR A 33 58.43 14.85 -1.97
N THR A 34 59.69 14.66 -1.54
CA THR A 34 60.08 14.66 -0.13
C THR A 34 59.72 15.97 0.59
N ALA A 35 59.92 17.11 -0.08
CA ALA A 35 59.60 18.44 0.43
C ALA A 35 58.08 18.68 0.58
N VAL A 36 57.25 18.05 -0.25
CA VAL A 36 55.78 18.11 -0.08
C VAL A 36 55.35 17.19 1.05
N TYR A 37 55.94 15.99 1.11
CA TYR A 37 55.64 15.01 2.15
C TYR A 37 55.98 15.52 3.56
N SER A 38 57.06 16.29 3.73
CA SER A 38 57.38 16.87 5.04
C SER A 38 56.35 17.91 5.54
N LEU A 39 55.51 18.45 4.65
CA LEU A 39 54.46 19.40 4.99
C LEU A 39 53.10 18.73 5.20
N VAL A 40 52.74 17.81 4.31
CA VAL A 40 51.39 17.19 4.26
C VAL A 40 51.36 15.81 4.90
N SER A 41 52.51 15.15 5.02
CA SER A 41 52.61 13.77 5.50
C SER A 41 51.59 12.88 4.77
N ASN A 42 50.74 12.19 5.51
CA ASN A 42 49.70 11.29 5.02
C ASN A 42 48.27 11.80 5.28
N TYR A 43 48.04 13.12 5.44
CA TYR A 43 46.72 13.66 5.78
C TYR A 43 45.60 13.18 4.85
N TYR A 44 45.89 13.00 3.55
CA TYR A 44 44.92 12.55 2.55
C TYR A 44 45.00 11.05 2.23
N GLY A 45 45.76 10.29 3.02
CA GLY A 45 46.05 8.87 2.82
C GLY A 45 47.49 8.64 2.34
N GLY A 46 47.88 7.36 2.29
CA GLY A 46 49.25 6.93 2.00
C GLY A 46 49.67 5.79 2.91
N ASP A 47 50.84 5.21 2.65
CA ASP A 47 51.44 4.15 3.47
C ASP A 47 52.50 4.67 4.46
N GLN A 48 52.61 6.00 4.60
CA GLN A 48 53.56 6.70 5.48
C GLN A 48 55.04 6.44 5.18
N GLN A 49 55.37 5.70 4.13
CA GLN A 49 56.74 5.28 3.82
C GLN A 49 57.08 5.49 2.35
N THR A 50 56.29 4.90 1.45
CA THR A 50 56.59 4.85 0.02
C THR A 50 55.83 5.94 -0.74
N TYR A 51 54.61 6.25 -0.31
CA TYR A 51 53.73 7.18 -1.00
C TYR A 51 52.76 7.90 -0.06
N PHE A 52 52.30 9.05 -0.53
CA PHE A 52 51.20 9.82 0.04
C PHE A 52 50.23 10.22 -1.06
N ASN A 53 49.00 10.57 -0.67
CA ASN A 53 47.99 11.00 -1.61
C ASN A 53 47.81 12.52 -1.55
N LEU A 54 47.40 13.10 -2.68
CA LEU A 54 46.86 14.45 -2.74
C LEU A 54 45.41 14.49 -2.22
N PRO A 55 44.87 15.69 -1.89
CA PRO A 55 43.45 15.85 -1.65
C PRO A 55 42.63 15.38 -2.86
N ASP A 56 41.48 14.75 -2.61
CA ASP A 56 40.45 14.52 -3.62
C ASP A 56 39.27 15.45 -3.35
N LEU A 57 39.16 16.53 -4.13
CA LEU A 57 38.12 17.55 -3.99
C LEU A 57 36.98 17.38 -5.01
N ARG A 58 36.97 16.29 -5.78
CA ARG A 58 35.87 16.01 -6.72
C ARG A 58 34.58 15.74 -5.96
N GLY A 59 33.55 16.54 -6.23
CA GLY A 59 32.27 16.46 -5.51
C GLY A 59 32.35 16.88 -4.04
N LYS A 60 33.42 17.56 -3.61
CA LYS A 60 33.60 17.99 -2.22
C LYS A 60 33.86 19.48 -2.14
N MET A 61 33.34 20.10 -1.10
CA MET A 61 33.64 21.49 -0.75
C MET A 61 34.74 21.52 0.33
N PRO A 62 35.80 22.32 0.17
CA PRO A 62 36.79 22.49 1.23
C PRO A 62 36.18 23.25 2.42
N ILE A 63 36.52 22.84 3.63
CA ILE A 63 36.13 23.50 4.89
C ILE A 63 37.38 23.80 5.72
N GLY A 64 37.28 24.80 6.60
CA GLY A 64 38.39 25.17 7.50
C GLY A 64 38.68 24.08 8.54
N TYR A 65 39.97 23.90 8.84
CA TYR A 65 40.44 22.98 9.89
C TYR A 65 40.06 23.49 11.29
N GLY A 66 39.79 22.53 12.18
CA GLY A 66 39.63 22.75 13.61
C GLY A 66 38.18 23.01 14.04
N GLN A 67 38.01 23.08 15.35
CA GLN A 67 36.73 23.36 15.99
C GLN A 67 36.47 24.87 16.10
N ARG A 68 35.37 25.37 15.51
CA ARG A 68 34.99 26.79 15.61
C ARG A 68 34.41 27.18 16.97
N LEU A 69 33.59 26.32 17.58
CA LEU A 69 32.93 26.50 18.88
C LEU A 69 32.95 25.16 19.63
N PRO A 70 32.91 25.13 20.97
CA PRO A 70 32.93 23.87 21.73
C PRO A 70 31.84 22.85 21.37
N THR A 71 30.74 23.32 20.77
CA THR A 71 29.61 22.49 20.29
C THR A 71 29.71 22.11 18.81
N SER A 72 30.67 22.67 18.07
CA SER A 72 30.89 22.33 16.66
C SER A 72 31.71 21.04 16.53
N PRO A 73 31.53 20.25 15.46
CA PRO A 73 32.46 19.19 15.12
C PRO A 73 33.89 19.72 15.01
N ASP A 74 34.87 18.91 15.43
CA ASP A 74 36.28 19.18 15.18
C ASP A 74 36.68 18.61 13.82
N TYR A 75 37.07 19.50 12.89
CA TYR A 75 37.42 19.12 11.52
C TYR A 75 38.93 18.91 11.40
N GLY A 76 39.38 17.67 11.57
CA GLY A 76 40.77 17.28 11.33
C GLY A 76 41.21 17.48 9.88
N ILE A 77 42.51 17.74 9.63
CA ILE A 77 43.03 17.85 8.25
C ILE A 77 42.84 16.51 7.56
N GLY A 78 42.27 16.53 6.35
CA GLY A 78 41.99 15.31 5.58
C GLY A 78 40.75 14.54 6.03
N SER A 79 40.04 15.00 7.08
CA SER A 79 38.74 14.45 7.44
C SER A 79 37.74 14.66 6.30
N LYS A 80 36.89 13.66 6.08
CA LYS A 80 35.87 13.63 5.02
C LYS A 80 34.50 13.49 5.70
N GLY A 81 33.55 14.31 5.29
CA GLY A 81 32.19 14.28 5.84
C GLY A 81 31.16 14.77 4.82
N GLY A 82 29.89 14.73 5.23
CA GLY A 82 28.75 15.07 4.39
C GLY A 82 28.20 13.89 3.58
N ASN A 83 27.02 14.10 3.00
CA ASN A 83 26.32 13.12 2.17
C ASN A 83 25.80 13.84 0.92
N ASP A 84 25.97 13.23 -0.26
CA ASP A 84 25.41 13.77 -1.50
C ASP A 84 23.88 13.64 -1.55
N THR A 85 23.36 12.61 -0.89
CA THR A 85 21.93 12.34 -0.79
C THR A 85 21.54 11.97 0.63
N ILE A 86 20.36 12.39 1.07
CA ILE A 86 19.78 12.05 2.38
C ILE A 86 18.54 11.19 2.15
N SER A 87 18.47 10.05 2.82
CA SER A 87 17.23 9.27 2.93
C SER A 87 16.46 9.78 4.16
N LEU A 88 15.21 10.21 3.95
CA LEU A 88 14.37 10.73 5.02
C LEU A 88 13.68 9.58 5.74
N ASN A 89 13.77 9.58 7.06
CA ASN A 89 12.95 8.71 7.91
C ASN A 89 11.63 9.42 8.30
N SER A 90 10.69 8.67 8.87
CA SER A 90 9.38 9.21 9.25
C SER A 90 9.43 10.34 10.29
N SER A 91 10.48 10.45 11.11
CA SER A 91 10.62 11.56 12.07
C SER A 91 11.17 12.84 11.43
N GLN A 92 11.71 12.76 10.22
CA GLN A 92 12.21 13.89 9.45
C GLN A 92 11.16 14.47 8.48
N ILE A 93 9.98 13.86 8.37
CA ILE A 93 8.87 14.35 7.55
C ILE A 93 7.80 14.92 8.47
N PRO A 94 7.27 16.13 8.21
CA PRO A 94 6.15 16.69 8.96
C PRO A 94 4.95 15.74 9.03
N ALA A 95 4.14 15.90 10.09
CA ALA A 95 2.91 15.14 10.23
C ALA A 95 2.03 15.32 8.97
N HIS A 96 1.66 14.21 8.35
CA HIS A 96 0.87 14.16 7.13
C HIS A 96 -0.06 12.94 7.18
N THR A 97 -1.04 12.90 6.28
CA THR A 97 -2.03 11.82 6.19
C THR A 97 -2.02 11.18 4.81
N HIS A 98 -2.51 9.94 4.72
CA HIS A 98 -2.70 9.22 3.48
C HIS A 98 -4.16 8.83 3.34
N ALA A 99 -4.68 8.84 2.11
CA ALA A 99 -6.02 8.35 1.85
C ALA A 99 -6.05 6.82 2.01
N ALA A 100 -6.89 6.33 2.92
CA ALA A 100 -7.15 4.91 3.05
C ALA A 100 -8.24 4.50 2.05
N VAL A 101 -8.00 3.44 1.29
CA VAL A 101 -9.01 2.85 0.40
C VAL A 101 -9.54 1.58 1.06
N PHE A 102 -10.85 1.55 1.30
CA PHE A 102 -11.55 0.36 1.77
C PHE A 102 -12.11 -0.41 0.57
N THR A 103 -11.70 -1.67 0.42
CA THR A 103 -12.26 -2.58 -0.59
C THR A 103 -13.19 -3.56 0.11
N PRO A 104 -14.52 -3.36 0.03
CA PRO A 104 -15.48 -4.21 0.72
C PRO A 104 -15.52 -5.62 0.12
N THR A 105 -15.73 -6.62 0.97
CA THR A 105 -15.97 -8.01 0.57
C THR A 105 -17.19 -8.58 1.28
N GLY A 106 -17.73 -9.66 0.72
CA GLY A 106 -18.83 -10.41 1.28
C GLY A 106 -20.13 -10.27 0.49
N THR A 107 -20.91 -11.34 0.55
CA THR A 107 -22.32 -11.38 0.18
C THR A 107 -23.03 -12.02 1.36
N ALA A 108 -24.14 -11.45 1.83
CA ALA A 108 -24.99 -12.14 2.78
C ALA A 108 -26.15 -12.74 2.02
N THR A 109 -26.31 -14.04 2.20
CA THR A 109 -27.47 -14.77 1.68
C THR A 109 -28.59 -14.65 2.70
N VAL A 110 -29.68 -14.00 2.32
CA VAL A 110 -30.91 -14.01 3.11
C VAL A 110 -31.78 -15.16 2.60
N ASN A 111 -31.96 -16.17 3.43
CA ASN A 111 -32.87 -17.26 3.16
C ASN A 111 -34.28 -16.89 3.64
N ILE A 112 -35.20 -16.74 2.69
CA ILE A 112 -36.62 -16.55 3.00
C ILE A 112 -37.26 -17.95 2.92
N PRO A 113 -37.61 -18.57 4.06
CA PRO A 113 -38.19 -19.90 4.05
C PRO A 113 -39.53 -19.89 3.31
N ALA A 114 -39.85 -21.00 2.63
CA ALA A 114 -41.17 -21.18 2.06
C ALA A 114 -42.21 -21.23 3.19
N GLN A 115 -43.33 -20.53 3.05
CA GLN A 115 -44.45 -20.67 3.96
C GLN A 115 -45.24 -21.92 3.58
N THR A 116 -45.03 -23.01 4.30
CA THR A 116 -45.82 -24.23 4.13
C THR A 116 -47.14 -24.10 4.87
N GLY A 117 -48.25 -24.04 4.14
CA GLY A 117 -49.60 -24.13 4.69
C GLY A 117 -50.32 -25.35 4.11
N THR A 118 -50.92 -26.16 4.96
CA THR A 118 -51.81 -27.24 4.52
C THR A 118 -53.13 -26.61 4.09
N GLN A 119 -53.48 -26.73 2.80
CA GLN A 119 -54.78 -26.33 2.30
C GLN A 119 -55.81 -27.38 2.72
N THR A 120 -56.84 -26.99 3.48
CA THR A 120 -57.95 -27.88 3.83
C THR A 120 -59.19 -27.47 3.05
N ALA A 121 -59.89 -28.46 2.49
CA ALA A 121 -61.22 -28.26 1.95
C ALA A 121 -62.17 -29.26 2.59
N THR A 122 -63.39 -28.79 2.84
CA THR A 122 -64.43 -29.57 3.50
C THR A 122 -65.57 -29.76 2.51
N LEU A 123 -65.87 -31.02 2.15
CA LEU A 123 -67.08 -31.32 1.40
C LEU A 123 -68.27 -31.36 2.37
N LYS A 124 -69.30 -30.61 1.98
CA LYS A 124 -70.57 -30.50 2.68
C LYS A 124 -71.63 -31.19 1.85
N ALA A 125 -72.41 -32.07 2.47
CA ALA A 125 -73.50 -32.79 1.82
C ALA A 125 -74.86 -32.39 2.43
N SER A 126 -75.93 -32.60 1.67
CA SER A 126 -77.30 -32.42 2.14
C SER A 126 -77.79 -33.71 2.81
N PRO A 127 -78.38 -33.64 4.01
CA PRO A 127 -78.99 -34.81 4.64
C PRO A 127 -80.34 -35.20 4.00
N ALA A 128 -80.92 -34.34 3.16
CA ALA A 128 -82.16 -34.63 2.47
C ALA A 128 -81.98 -35.72 1.41
N ALA A 129 -83.05 -36.47 1.10
CA ALA A 129 -83.03 -37.49 0.06
C ALA A 129 -82.77 -36.87 -1.32
N GLY A 130 -81.91 -37.51 -2.12
CA GLY A 130 -81.61 -37.10 -3.48
C GLY A 130 -82.85 -37.10 -4.38
N THR A 131 -82.95 -36.07 -5.21
CA THR A 131 -84.05 -35.86 -6.16
C THR A 131 -83.56 -35.79 -7.61
N SER A 132 -82.27 -35.92 -7.88
CA SER A 132 -81.73 -35.96 -9.24
C SER A 132 -80.64 -37.02 -9.38
N GLN A 133 -80.59 -37.65 -10.55
CA GLN A 133 -79.52 -38.56 -10.94
C GLN A 133 -78.31 -37.81 -11.51
N LEU A 134 -78.54 -36.63 -12.11
CA LEU A 134 -77.49 -35.79 -12.67
C LEU A 134 -77.35 -34.48 -11.86
N PRO A 135 -76.12 -33.98 -11.65
CA PRO A 135 -75.91 -32.70 -11.00
C PRO A 135 -76.35 -31.55 -11.92
N THR A 136 -76.93 -30.52 -11.32
CA THR A 136 -77.22 -29.23 -11.99
C THR A 136 -76.57 -28.10 -11.19
N THR A 137 -76.49 -26.90 -11.76
CA THR A 137 -75.96 -25.73 -11.05
C THR A 137 -76.71 -25.51 -9.74
N GLY A 138 -75.97 -25.48 -8.62
CA GLY A 138 -76.54 -25.34 -7.27
C GLY A 138 -76.96 -26.66 -6.60
N SER A 139 -76.75 -27.81 -7.24
CA SER A 139 -76.94 -29.12 -6.61
C SER A 139 -75.77 -29.47 -5.68
N ALA A 140 -76.06 -30.22 -4.61
CA ALA A 140 -75.06 -30.84 -3.73
C ALA A 140 -75.27 -32.36 -3.67
N LEU A 141 -74.26 -33.08 -3.15
CA LEU A 141 -74.42 -34.49 -2.77
C LEU A 141 -75.52 -34.59 -1.71
N ALA A 142 -76.41 -35.55 -1.85
CA ALA A 142 -77.58 -35.73 -1.02
C ALA A 142 -77.66 -37.17 -0.48
N GLY A 143 -78.48 -37.38 0.56
CA GLY A 143 -78.73 -38.70 1.11
C GLY A 143 -79.36 -39.65 0.09
N GLY A 144 -79.05 -40.95 0.20
CA GLY A 144 -79.59 -41.97 -0.70
C GLY A 144 -81.12 -42.01 -0.71
N ASN A 145 -81.70 -42.23 -1.89
CA ASN A 145 -83.14 -42.40 -2.07
C ASN A 145 -83.46 -43.88 -2.35
N THR A 146 -84.60 -44.38 -1.87
CA THR A 146 -85.07 -45.74 -2.10
C THR A 146 -85.49 -46.00 -3.55
N ALA A 147 -85.67 -44.95 -4.36
CA ALA A 147 -85.80 -45.04 -5.82
C ALA A 147 -84.43 -44.87 -6.50
N ALA A 148 -84.12 -45.74 -7.46
CA ALA A 148 -82.80 -45.92 -8.07
C ALA A 148 -82.01 -44.63 -8.37
N THR A 149 -80.77 -44.61 -7.85
CA THR A 149 -79.60 -43.76 -8.20
C THR A 149 -79.69 -42.24 -8.04
N ARG A 150 -80.71 -41.69 -7.37
CA ARG A 150 -80.77 -40.24 -7.09
C ARG A 150 -79.87 -39.88 -5.91
N ILE A 151 -78.71 -39.30 -6.19
CA ILE A 151 -77.70 -38.90 -5.18
C ILE A 151 -77.41 -37.39 -5.17
N TYR A 152 -78.07 -36.62 -6.05
CA TYR A 152 -77.98 -35.16 -6.07
C TYR A 152 -79.29 -34.54 -5.63
N GLY A 153 -79.21 -33.41 -4.91
CA GLY A 153 -80.37 -32.64 -4.47
C GLY A 153 -80.03 -31.16 -4.36
N ALA A 154 -81.03 -30.35 -3.97
CA ALA A 154 -80.79 -28.93 -3.69
C ALA A 154 -79.75 -28.77 -2.57
N ALA A 155 -78.86 -27.78 -2.70
CA ALA A 155 -77.96 -27.41 -1.62
C ALA A 155 -78.76 -27.04 -0.37
N SER A 156 -78.43 -27.67 0.76
CA SER A 156 -79.08 -27.40 2.05
C SER A 156 -78.47 -26.16 2.70
N SER A 157 -79.30 -25.34 3.35
CA SER A 157 -78.85 -24.27 4.26
C SER A 157 -78.26 -24.81 5.57
N ALA A 158 -78.54 -26.08 5.90
CA ALA A 158 -77.97 -26.83 7.01
C ALA A 158 -77.24 -28.09 6.48
N PRO A 159 -76.04 -27.94 5.89
CA PRO A 159 -75.29 -29.07 5.37
C PRO A 159 -74.65 -29.91 6.49
N VAL A 160 -74.43 -31.20 6.20
CA VAL A 160 -73.61 -32.11 7.01
C VAL A 160 -72.17 -32.06 6.52
N THR A 161 -71.25 -31.77 7.43
CA THR A 161 -69.82 -31.86 7.18
C THR A 161 -69.41 -33.33 7.12
N LEU A 162 -68.85 -33.76 5.98
CA LEU A 162 -68.27 -35.09 5.86
C LEU A 162 -66.87 -35.13 6.51
N ASP A 163 -66.41 -36.34 6.82
CA ASP A 163 -65.07 -36.54 7.37
C ASP A 163 -64.00 -35.96 6.42
N SER A 164 -62.96 -35.35 6.97
CA SER A 164 -61.91 -34.71 6.15
C SER A 164 -61.13 -35.73 5.30
N SER A 165 -61.09 -37.00 5.68
CA SER A 165 -60.51 -38.07 4.85
C SER A 165 -61.34 -38.38 3.59
N SER A 166 -62.63 -38.02 3.58
CA SER A 166 -63.50 -38.15 2.39
C SER A 166 -63.06 -37.22 1.24
N VAL A 167 -62.19 -36.24 1.55
CA VAL A 167 -61.79 -35.15 0.67
C VAL A 167 -60.29 -34.93 0.80
N ALA A 168 -59.51 -35.68 0.04
CA ALA A 168 -58.07 -35.40 -0.05
C ALA A 168 -57.84 -34.23 -1.03
N ILE A 169 -57.46 -33.06 -0.51
CA ILE A 169 -56.83 -32.00 -1.32
C ILE A 169 -55.37 -31.89 -0.90
N SER A 170 -54.47 -32.21 -1.82
CA SER A 170 -53.05 -31.91 -1.69
C SER A 170 -52.70 -30.75 -2.62
N GLY A 171 -51.95 -29.77 -2.12
CA GLY A 171 -51.38 -28.69 -2.92
C GLY A 171 -50.05 -28.25 -2.35
N ASN A 172 -49.17 -27.74 -3.21
CA ASN A 172 -47.92 -27.10 -2.78
C ASN A 172 -48.18 -25.66 -2.34
N ALA A 173 -47.29 -25.13 -1.47
CA ALA A 173 -47.31 -23.71 -1.11
C ALA A 173 -47.18 -22.83 -2.37
N PRO A 174 -47.92 -21.70 -2.46
CA PRO A 174 -47.91 -20.85 -3.65
C PRO A 174 -46.58 -20.13 -3.88
N THR A 175 -45.72 -20.05 -2.86
CA THR A 175 -44.42 -19.38 -2.91
C THR A 175 -43.29 -20.34 -2.58
N ALA A 176 -42.41 -20.56 -3.56
CA ALA A 176 -41.17 -21.31 -3.37
C ALA A 176 -40.21 -20.56 -2.44
N ALA A 177 -39.34 -21.30 -1.74
CA ALA A 177 -38.28 -20.70 -0.94
C ALA A 177 -37.39 -19.84 -1.84
N GLN A 178 -37.04 -18.64 -1.37
CA GLN A 178 -36.18 -17.72 -2.10
C GLN A 178 -34.88 -17.53 -1.36
N SER A 179 -33.79 -17.53 -2.11
CA SER A 179 -32.46 -17.18 -1.62
C SER A 179 -32.05 -15.91 -2.35
N ILE A 180 -31.99 -14.80 -1.63
CA ILE A 180 -31.60 -13.51 -2.19
C ILE A 180 -30.18 -13.22 -1.69
N ALA A 181 -29.23 -13.14 -2.62
CA ALA A 181 -27.92 -12.61 -2.33
C ALA A 181 -28.05 -11.08 -2.19
N THR A 182 -27.74 -10.57 -1.01
CA THR A 182 -27.65 -9.13 -0.76
C THR A 182 -26.19 -8.71 -0.73
N ASN A 183 -25.92 -7.49 -1.21
CA ASN A 183 -24.61 -6.85 -1.10
C ASN A 183 -24.37 -6.41 0.35
N ALA A 184 -24.35 -7.35 1.29
CA ALA A 184 -23.95 -7.10 2.66
C ALA A 184 -22.42 -7.17 2.74
N ILE A 185 -21.81 -6.03 3.04
CA ILE A 185 -20.38 -5.94 3.34
C ILE A 185 -20.15 -6.76 4.62
N THR A 186 -19.59 -7.96 4.47
CA THR A 186 -19.32 -8.88 5.59
C THR A 186 -17.86 -8.77 6.07
N GLY A 187 -17.04 -8.02 5.33
CA GLY A 187 -15.66 -7.72 5.64
C GLY A 187 -15.05 -6.81 4.58
N GLY A 188 -13.73 -6.74 4.56
CA GLY A 188 -12.99 -6.00 3.55
C GLY A 188 -11.57 -5.70 4.02
N ALA A 189 -10.72 -5.28 3.09
CA ALA A 189 -9.38 -4.83 3.40
C ALA A 189 -9.32 -3.31 3.38
N VAL A 190 -8.69 -2.72 4.40
CA VAL A 190 -8.25 -1.32 4.37
C VAL A 190 -6.79 -1.32 3.96
N ALA A 191 -6.48 -0.70 2.81
CA ALA A 191 -5.12 -0.50 2.38
C ALA A 191 -4.79 0.98 2.47
N VAL A 192 -3.64 1.28 3.08
CA VAL A 192 -2.96 2.57 2.95
C VAL A 192 -1.74 2.29 2.09
N GLN A 193 -1.76 2.72 0.83
CA GLN A 193 -0.62 2.52 -0.06
C GLN A 193 0.55 3.38 0.46
N PRO A 194 1.77 2.84 0.59
CA PRO A 194 2.92 3.67 0.92
C PRO A 194 3.17 4.65 -0.22
N PHE A 195 3.07 5.95 0.05
CA PHE A 195 3.55 6.99 -0.87
C PHE A 195 4.99 7.35 -0.55
N GLY A 196 5.83 7.38 -1.59
CA GLY A 196 7.26 7.63 -1.50
C GLY A 196 8.04 6.31 -1.41
N ALA A 197 8.85 6.01 -2.42
CA ALA A 197 9.67 4.79 -2.49
C ALA A 197 10.90 4.82 -1.55
N GLY A 198 10.90 5.68 -0.52
CA GLY A 198 12.09 5.96 0.30
C GLY A 198 13.27 6.53 -0.51
N ALA A 199 12.99 7.13 -1.67
CA ALA A 199 14.01 7.67 -2.55
C ALA A 199 14.81 8.76 -1.83
N ALA A 200 16.13 8.65 -1.90
CA ALA A 200 17.00 9.66 -1.32
C ALA A 200 16.82 10.99 -2.07
N ILE A 201 16.78 12.08 -1.30
CA ILE A 201 16.75 13.43 -1.86
C ILE A 201 18.17 13.97 -1.98
N ASP A 202 18.39 14.80 -2.99
CA ASP A 202 19.67 15.51 -3.15
C ASP A 202 19.88 16.47 -1.97
N ALA A 203 21.00 16.33 -1.28
CA ALA A 203 21.36 17.14 -0.13
C ALA A 203 22.37 18.24 -0.48
N ARG A 204 22.79 18.31 -1.75
CA ARG A 204 23.81 19.26 -2.19
C ARG A 204 23.22 20.67 -2.28
N PRO A 205 23.86 21.68 -1.66
CA PRO A 205 23.49 23.06 -1.91
C PRO A 205 23.80 23.43 -3.37
N PRO A 206 23.19 24.48 -3.95
CA PRO A 206 23.57 24.98 -5.26
C PRO A 206 25.07 25.21 -5.36
N TYR A 207 25.72 24.69 -6.41
CA TYR A 207 27.16 24.78 -6.59
C TYR A 207 27.54 25.05 -8.05
N LEU A 208 28.68 25.71 -8.23
CA LEU A 208 29.39 25.78 -9.50
C LEU A 208 30.72 25.05 -9.35
N ALA A 209 30.91 23.99 -10.12
CA ALA A 209 32.13 23.21 -10.07
C ALA A 209 33.29 23.96 -10.74
N ILE A 210 34.37 24.16 -9.98
CA ILE A 210 35.66 24.64 -10.49
C ILE A 210 36.75 23.64 -10.07
N ASN A 211 37.89 23.69 -10.74
CA ASN A 211 38.99 22.80 -10.42
C ASN A 211 39.83 23.35 -9.27
N PHE A 212 40.53 22.44 -8.60
CA PHE A 212 41.52 22.78 -7.58
C PHE A 212 42.84 22.15 -7.98
N ILE A 213 43.92 22.92 -7.84
CA ILE A 213 45.28 22.45 -8.06
C ILE A 213 46.11 22.59 -6.79
N PHE A 214 47.10 21.71 -6.67
CA PHE A 214 48.01 21.57 -5.54
C PHE A 214 49.45 21.81 -6.00
N CYS A 215 50.17 22.69 -5.29
CA CYS A 215 51.55 23.03 -5.62
C CYS A 215 52.52 21.92 -5.19
N VAL A 216 53.20 21.31 -6.15
CA VAL A 216 54.22 20.28 -5.92
C VAL A 216 55.65 20.76 -6.21
N GLN A 217 55.80 21.91 -6.87
CA GLN A 217 57.09 22.57 -7.06
C GLN A 217 56.92 24.07 -6.76
N GLY A 218 57.69 24.58 -5.80
CA GLY A 218 57.55 25.94 -5.30
C GLY A 218 58.46 26.21 -4.11
N LEU A 219 58.21 27.31 -3.40
CA LEU A 219 58.98 27.71 -2.23
C LEU A 219 58.64 26.83 -1.02
N TYR A 220 59.64 26.35 -0.30
CA TYR A 220 59.39 25.62 0.95
C TYR A 220 58.99 26.61 2.06
N PRO A 221 57.82 26.47 2.70
CA PRO A 221 57.42 27.33 3.80
C PRO A 221 58.23 26.99 5.05
N VAL A 222 59.08 27.92 5.49
CA VAL A 222 59.82 27.80 6.75
C VAL A 222 58.87 28.09 7.92
N ARG A 223 58.89 27.23 8.94
CA ARG A 223 58.15 27.49 10.19
C ARG A 223 58.91 28.57 10.98
N GLN A 224 58.19 29.60 11.43
CA GLN A 224 58.69 30.55 12.42
C GLN A 224 58.57 29.99 13.83
#